data_AF-A0A0G0HB05-F1
#
_entry.id   AF-A0A0G0HB05-F1
#
_cell.length_a   1.000
_cell.length_b   1.000
_cell.length_c   1.000
_cell.angle_alpha   90.00
_cell.angle_beta   90.00
_cell.angle_gamma   90.00
#
_symmetry.space_group_name_H-M   'P 1'
#
loop_
_entity.id
_entity.type
_entity.pdbx_description
1 polymer ?
#
loop_
_entity_poly.entity_id
_entity_poly.type
_entity_poly.pdbx_seq_one_letter_code
_entity_poly.pdbx_strand_id
1 'polypeptide(L)'
;MGALTEKLLEKVSRVIAVEKDRELVEYLKNKFTKEIEIKKLILIEGDILKFSMTNDQFSETFLMRSKSSEGGRSSSGSEVRPQGDDFIKYKLIANIPYNITGEIFRKFLQEEKIQPERMVLLIQKEVAERIVGNRGARNQVRGPVAFSHSGARTSKSIIKESILSISIKVYGTPKYINTVKRGSFAPAPNVDSAILLIENISREKFKVGRGRNSGRPPGLKMSNPGGQGEFRPQGALNDKVSEEIINEEKFFQILKAGFAHKRKILSSNLKPIWSEKTEKQLDLCNIPHKSRAENLSVKDWVCLATPKF
;
A
#
# COMPACT_ATOMS: atom_id res chain seq x y z
N MET A 1 2.53 -11.82 26.69
CA MET A 1 1.33 -11.19 26.11
C MET A 1 1.51 -9.66 26.10
N GLY A 2 1.18 -8.97 25.01
CA GLY A 2 1.34 -7.51 24.88
C GLY A 2 2.76 -6.95 24.68
N ALA A 3 3.77 -7.80 24.44
CA ALA A 3 5.18 -7.39 24.37
C ALA A 3 5.46 -6.37 23.24
N LEU A 4 4.81 -6.53 22.08
CA LEU A 4 4.91 -5.57 20.98
C LEU A 4 4.29 -4.21 21.37
N THR A 5 3.10 -4.24 21.97
CA THR A 5 2.39 -3.04 22.43
C THR A 5 3.24 -2.24 23.42
N GLU A 6 3.84 -2.92 24.39
CA GLU A 6 4.74 -2.32 25.38
C GLU A 6 5.91 -1.59 24.73
N LYS A 7 6.62 -2.25 23.81
CA LYS A 7 7.75 -1.65 23.09
C LYS A 7 7.34 -0.49 22.18
N LEU A 8 6.12 -0.52 21.63
CA LEU A 8 5.60 0.60 20.84
C LEU A 8 5.28 1.81 21.73
N LEU A 9 4.65 1.61 22.89
CA LEU A 9 4.32 2.68 23.82
C LEU A 9 5.57 3.43 24.33
N GLU A 10 6.74 2.79 24.36
CA GLU A 10 8.01 3.48 24.66
C GLU A 10 8.48 4.44 23.56
N LYS A 11 8.05 4.25 22.31
CA LYS A 11 8.63 4.90 21.12
C LYS A 11 7.69 5.87 20.40
N VAL A 12 6.39 5.77 20.65
CA VAL A 12 5.39 6.59 19.94
C VAL A 12 4.47 7.35 20.89
N SER A 13 3.90 8.44 20.37
CA SER A 13 2.97 9.28 21.11
C SER A 13 1.60 8.61 21.32
N ARG A 14 1.19 7.71 20.41
CA ARG A 14 -0.09 7.01 20.51
C ARG A 14 -0.06 5.65 19.83
N VAL A 15 -0.69 4.67 20.46
CA VAL A 15 -0.93 3.32 19.93
C VAL A 15 -2.43 3.06 19.91
N ILE A 16 -2.94 2.53 18.81
CA ILE A 16 -4.29 1.98 18.70
C ILE A 16 -4.12 0.49 18.50
N ALA A 17 -4.60 -0.29 19.46
CA ALA A 17 -4.54 -1.75 19.43
C ALA A 17 -5.95 -2.30 19.24
N VAL A 18 -6.11 -3.20 18.27
CA VAL A 18 -7.36 -3.94 18.02
C VAL A 18 -7.11 -5.39 18.40
N GLU A 19 -7.90 -5.92 19.33
CA GLU A 19 -7.80 -7.29 19.81
C GLU A 19 -9.18 -7.94 19.83
N LYS A 20 -9.27 -9.17 19.32
CA LYS A 20 -10.54 -9.90 19.20
C LYS A 20 -10.82 -10.75 20.43
N ASP A 21 -9.78 -11.22 21.10
CA ASP A 21 -9.91 -12.05 22.28
C ASP A 21 -10.25 -11.20 23.52
N ARG A 22 -11.44 -11.45 24.09
CA ARG A 22 -11.97 -10.68 25.22
C ARG A 22 -11.14 -10.84 26.49
N GLU A 23 -10.64 -12.04 26.77
CA GLU A 23 -9.81 -12.30 27.97
C GLU A 23 -8.48 -11.55 27.84
N LEU A 24 -7.88 -11.58 26.64
CA LEU A 24 -6.68 -10.81 26.35
C LEU A 24 -6.93 -9.31 26.42
N VAL A 25 -8.08 -8.81 25.95
CA VAL A 25 -8.47 -7.40 26.10
C VAL A 25 -8.52 -7.00 27.57
N GLU A 26 -9.18 -7.79 28.41
CA GLU A 26 -9.28 -7.51 29.84
C GLU A 26 -7.90 -7.51 30.52
N TYR A 27 -7.06 -8.50 30.19
CA TYR A 27 -5.67 -8.53 30.62
C TYR A 27 -4.89 -7.27 30.20
N LEU A 28 -5.03 -6.82 28.95
CA LEU A 28 -4.36 -5.64 28.43
C LEU A 28 -4.87 -4.34 29.08
N LYS A 29 -6.17 -4.24 29.40
CA LYS A 29 -6.74 -3.10 30.15
C LYS A 29 -6.11 -2.96 31.53
N ASN A 30 -5.92 -4.08 32.22
CA ASN A 30 -5.29 -4.11 33.54
C ASN A 30 -3.78 -3.85 33.46
N LYS A 31 -3.09 -4.39 32.43
CA LYS A 31 -1.65 -4.19 32.26
C LYS A 31 -1.29 -2.74 31.90
N PHE A 32 -2.06 -2.10 31.03
CA PHE A 32 -1.76 -0.77 30.46
C PHE A 32 -2.72 0.32 30.95
N THR A 33 -3.21 0.21 32.19
CA THR A 33 -4.21 1.13 32.75
C THR A 33 -3.77 2.59 32.65
N LYS A 34 -2.52 2.89 33.03
CA LYS A 34 -1.97 4.26 32.99
C LYS A 34 -1.94 4.82 31.57
N GLU A 35 -1.49 4.04 30.60
CA GLU A 35 -1.41 4.46 29.19
C GLU A 35 -2.79 4.65 28.57
N ILE A 36 -3.78 3.87 29.00
CA ILE A 36 -5.18 4.00 28.57
C ILE A 36 -5.80 5.27 29.17
N GLU A 37 -5.61 5.54 30.46
CA GLU A 37 -6.12 6.73 31.14
C GLU A 37 -5.64 8.03 30.47
N ILE A 38 -4.35 8.10 30.12
CA ILE A 38 -3.78 9.26 29.41
C ILE A 38 -4.00 9.23 27.89
N LYS A 39 -4.78 8.26 27.37
CA LYS A 39 -5.08 8.07 25.94
C LYS A 39 -3.84 7.91 25.05
N LYS A 40 -2.75 7.40 25.63
CA LYS A 40 -1.55 6.96 24.89
C LYS A 40 -1.79 5.61 24.24
N LEU A 41 -2.52 4.71 24.90
CA LEU A 41 -3.04 3.48 24.34
C LEU A 41 -4.56 3.58 24.19
N ILE A 42 -5.08 3.23 23.01
CA ILE A 42 -6.51 3.05 22.76
C ILE A 42 -6.70 1.60 22.38
N LEU A 43 -7.40 0.86 23.23
CA LEU A 43 -7.65 -0.56 23.06
C LEU A 43 -9.09 -0.78 22.59
N ILE A 44 -9.22 -1.40 21.42
CA ILE A 44 -10.50 -1.69 20.77
C ILE A 44 -10.69 -3.21 20.77
N GLU A 45 -11.79 -3.67 21.38
CA GLU A 45 -12.22 -5.06 21.29
C GLU A 45 -12.94 -5.28 19.97
N GLY A 46 -12.39 -6.10 19.07
CA GLY A 46 -13.02 -6.35 17.79
C GLY A 46 -12.17 -7.12 16.78
N ASP A 47 -12.83 -7.51 15.69
CA ASP A 47 -12.17 -8.16 14.56
C ASP A 47 -11.53 -7.12 13.64
N ILE A 48 -10.20 -7.20 13.49
CA ILE A 48 -9.44 -6.28 12.63
C ILE A 48 -9.90 -6.31 11.17
N LEU A 49 -10.49 -7.41 10.69
CA LEU A 49 -11.02 -7.48 9.32
C LEU A 49 -12.33 -6.70 9.14
N LYS A 50 -13.07 -6.45 10.23
CA LYS A 50 -14.31 -5.67 10.25
C LYS A 50 -14.10 -4.21 10.66
N PHE A 51 -12.96 -3.91 11.28
CA PHE A 51 -12.60 -2.57 11.73
C PHE A 51 -12.46 -1.59 10.54
N SER A 52 -12.92 -0.35 10.67
CA SER A 52 -12.75 0.69 9.64
C SER A 52 -12.07 1.93 10.23
N MET A 53 -11.16 2.53 9.47
CA MET A 53 -10.54 3.81 9.81
C MET A 53 -11.52 4.98 9.86
N THR A 54 -12.68 4.85 9.25
CA THR A 54 -13.72 5.90 9.24
C THR A 54 -14.75 5.73 10.35
N ASN A 55 -14.57 4.77 11.26
CA ASN A 55 -15.52 4.56 12.35
C ASN A 55 -15.44 5.72 13.37
N ASP A 56 -16.57 6.09 13.98
CA ASP A 56 -16.70 7.29 14.83
C ASP A 56 -15.72 7.29 16.02
N GLN A 57 -15.38 6.12 16.55
CA GLN A 57 -14.38 5.97 17.62
C GLN A 57 -12.98 6.48 17.22
N PHE A 58 -12.64 6.37 15.94
CA PHE A 58 -11.37 6.81 15.39
C PHE A 58 -11.38 8.32 15.08
N SER A 59 -12.50 8.83 14.54
CA SER A 59 -12.67 10.26 14.24
C SER A 59 -12.70 11.10 15.52
N GLU A 60 -13.36 10.68 16.59
CA GLU A 60 -13.37 11.37 17.90
C GLU A 60 -11.98 11.44 18.53
N THR A 61 -11.25 10.32 18.48
CA THR A 61 -9.86 10.21 18.96
C THR A 61 -8.92 11.18 18.24
N PHE A 62 -9.13 11.37 16.94
CA PHE A 62 -8.32 12.25 16.11
C PHE A 62 -8.76 13.71 16.22
N LEU A 63 -10.07 13.99 16.34
CA LEU A 63 -10.62 15.34 16.56
C LEU A 63 -10.06 16.03 17.81
N MET A 64 -9.75 15.27 18.87
CA MET A 64 -9.14 15.82 20.09
C MET A 64 -7.74 16.43 19.85
N ARG A 65 -7.08 16.10 18.73
CA ARG A 65 -5.77 16.66 18.33
C ARG A 65 -5.88 18.10 17.81
N SER A 66 -6.99 18.42 17.16
CA SER A 66 -7.25 19.77 16.64
C SER A 66 -7.50 20.77 17.76
N LYS A 67 -8.25 20.35 18.80
CA LYS A 67 -8.64 21.23 19.92
C LYS A 67 -7.52 21.55 20.91
N SER A 68 -6.45 20.76 20.96
CA SER A 68 -5.34 20.94 21.90
C SER A 68 -4.16 21.75 21.32
N SER A 69 -4.20 22.06 20.02
CA SER A 69 -3.15 22.82 19.33
C SER A 69 -3.53 24.29 19.06
N GLU A 70 -4.80 24.66 19.23
CA GLU A 70 -5.28 26.05 19.11
C GLU A 70 -5.65 26.60 20.49
N GLY A 71 -4.62 27.03 21.22
CA GLY A 71 -4.82 27.96 22.33
C GLY A 71 -5.17 29.34 21.78
N GLY A 72 -6.46 29.72 21.79
CA GLY A 72 -6.83 31.12 21.55
C GLY A 72 -8.24 31.35 21.03
N ARG A 73 -9.11 31.79 21.95
CA ARG A 73 -10.39 32.52 21.76
C ARG A 73 -11.59 31.72 21.25
N SER A 74 -12.47 31.49 22.21
CA SER A 74 -13.92 31.35 22.05
C SER A 74 -14.54 32.52 21.29
N SER A 75 -15.26 32.20 20.21
CA SER A 75 -16.43 32.95 19.79
C SER A 75 -17.45 31.98 19.21
N SER A 76 -18.67 32.08 19.72
CA SER A 76 -19.89 31.40 19.28
C SER A 76 -20.06 31.39 17.76
N GLY A 77 -20.36 30.23 17.19
CA GLY A 77 -20.87 30.14 15.82
C GLY A 77 -20.38 28.91 15.08
N SER A 78 -21.32 27.98 14.86
CA SER A 78 -21.25 26.85 13.92
C SER A 78 -20.17 25.80 14.21
N GLU A 79 -20.63 24.63 14.63
CA GLU A 79 -19.84 23.41 14.72
C GLU A 79 -19.29 23.05 13.33
N VAL A 80 -18.10 23.57 12.99
CA VAL A 80 -17.38 23.20 11.77
C VAL A 80 -16.90 21.76 11.96
N ARG A 81 -17.74 20.80 11.54
CA ARG A 81 -17.29 19.43 11.34
C ARG A 81 -16.11 19.48 10.37
N PRO A 82 -14.93 18.92 10.71
CA PRO A 82 -13.80 18.92 9.79
C PRO A 82 -14.25 18.24 8.50
N GLN A 83 -14.44 19.02 7.45
CA GLN A 83 -14.58 18.51 6.10
C GLN A 83 -13.17 18.15 5.64
N GLY A 84 -12.87 16.86 5.63
CA GLY A 84 -11.64 16.36 5.03
C GLY A 84 -11.21 15.03 5.63
N ASP A 85 -11.33 13.97 4.84
CA ASP A 85 -10.60 12.70 5.03
C ASP A 85 -9.07 12.87 4.88
N ASP A 86 -8.61 14.10 4.71
CA ASP A 86 -7.21 14.45 4.55
C ASP A 86 -6.51 14.43 5.93
N PHE A 87 -5.43 13.66 6.02
CA PHE A 87 -4.38 13.68 7.05
C PHE A 87 -4.43 12.70 8.23
N ILE A 88 -5.20 11.60 8.18
CA ILE A 88 -4.91 10.49 9.10
C ILE A 88 -3.72 9.68 8.57
N LYS A 89 -2.52 10.11 8.97
CA LYS A 89 -1.27 9.38 8.74
C LYS A 89 -1.06 8.37 9.87
N TYR A 90 -0.95 7.10 9.51
CA TYR A 90 -0.68 6.02 10.46
C TYR A 90 0.27 4.98 9.87
N LYS A 91 0.86 4.19 10.76
CA LYS A 91 1.68 3.02 10.42
C LYS A 91 0.97 1.79 10.98
N LEU A 92 0.89 0.74 10.20
CA LEU A 92 0.33 -0.54 10.65
C LEU A 92 1.47 -1.45 11.10
N ILE A 93 1.42 -1.90 12.35
CA ILE A 93 2.43 -2.78 12.94
C ILE A 93 1.69 -3.95 13.57
N ALA A 94 2.01 -5.17 13.18
CA ALA A 94 1.27 -6.33 13.69
C ALA A 94 2.08 -7.63 13.65
N ASN A 95 1.85 -8.45 14.67
CA ASN A 95 2.10 -9.88 14.61
C ASN A 95 0.77 -10.55 14.22
N ILE A 96 0.62 -10.94 12.95
CA ILE A 96 -0.68 -11.38 12.43
C ILE A 96 -0.80 -12.91 12.48
N PRO A 97 -1.99 -13.45 12.78
CA PRO A 97 -2.30 -14.85 12.51
C PRO A 97 -2.05 -15.17 11.04
N TYR A 98 -1.39 -16.29 10.76
CA TYR A 98 -0.89 -16.58 9.43
C TYR A 98 -1.98 -16.75 8.38
N ASN A 99 -3.14 -17.29 8.78
CA ASN A 99 -4.28 -17.55 7.91
C ASN A 99 -4.94 -16.27 7.36
N ILE A 100 -4.82 -15.13 8.03
CA ILE A 100 -5.45 -13.86 7.60
C ILE A 100 -4.51 -12.94 6.83
N THR A 101 -3.25 -13.35 6.59
CA THR A 101 -2.22 -12.49 5.97
C THR A 101 -2.67 -11.85 4.65
N GLY A 102 -3.28 -12.63 3.75
CA GLY A 102 -3.77 -12.12 2.47
C GLY A 102 -4.92 -11.12 2.64
N GLU A 103 -5.79 -11.36 3.62
CA GLU A 103 -6.94 -10.50 3.91
C GLU A 103 -6.51 -9.17 4.54
N ILE A 104 -5.47 -9.18 5.38
CA ILE A 104 -4.86 -7.96 5.91
C ILE A 104 -4.34 -7.07 4.77
N PHE A 105 -3.64 -7.63 3.79
CA PHE A 105 -3.18 -6.85 2.64
C PHE A 105 -4.35 -6.33 1.79
N ARG A 106 -5.35 -7.17 1.50
CA ARG A 106 -6.54 -6.76 0.75
C ARG A 106 -7.26 -5.62 1.48
N LYS A 107 -7.48 -5.76 2.78
CA LYS A 107 -8.14 -4.75 3.59
C LYS A 107 -7.40 -3.41 3.57
N PHE A 108 -6.15 -3.39 4.01
CA PHE A 108 -5.45 -2.12 4.25
C PHE A 108 -4.83 -1.49 3.00
N LEU A 109 -4.56 -2.26 1.94
CA LEU A 109 -4.04 -1.72 0.69
C LEU A 109 -5.14 -1.45 -0.34
N GLN A 110 -6.19 -2.28 -0.40
CA GLN A 110 -7.22 -2.19 -1.44
C GLN A 110 -8.54 -1.63 -0.93
N GLU A 111 -9.12 -2.17 0.15
CA GLU A 111 -10.50 -1.84 0.58
C GLU A 111 -10.59 -0.55 1.40
N GLU A 112 -9.66 -0.31 2.33
CA GLU A 112 -9.68 0.88 3.18
C GLU A 112 -9.45 2.16 2.36
N LYS A 113 -10.28 3.17 2.66
CA LYS A 113 -10.15 4.50 2.05
C LYS A 113 -8.83 5.17 2.42
N ILE A 114 -8.37 4.99 3.66
CA ILE A 114 -7.13 5.56 4.19
C ILE A 114 -6.07 4.46 4.29
N GLN A 115 -5.07 4.50 3.41
CA GLN A 115 -3.95 3.57 3.43
C GLN A 115 -2.94 3.93 4.54
N PRO A 116 -2.26 2.93 5.15
CA PRO A 116 -1.14 3.21 6.03
C PRO A 116 0.03 3.79 5.24
N GLU A 117 0.85 4.65 5.84
CA GLU A 117 2.09 5.12 5.20
C GLU A 117 3.07 3.95 4.98
N ARG A 118 3.09 3.03 5.94
CA ARG A 118 3.98 1.86 6.02
C ARG A 118 3.31 0.73 6.78
N MET A 119 3.60 -0.50 6.39
CA MET A 119 3.21 -1.72 7.13
C MET A 119 4.46 -2.48 7.59
N VAL A 120 4.52 -2.86 8.86
CA VAL A 120 5.56 -3.74 9.42
C VAL A 120 4.86 -4.96 10.03
N LEU A 121 4.94 -6.09 9.33
CA LEU A 121 4.19 -7.28 9.68
C LEU A 121 5.12 -8.46 9.96
N LEU A 122 4.80 -9.23 10.99
CA LEU A 122 5.38 -10.54 11.19
C LEU A 122 4.50 -11.59 10.50
N ILE A 123 5.04 -12.26 9.49
CA ILE A 123 4.32 -13.24 8.66
C ILE A 123 5.15 -14.52 8.48
N GLN A 124 4.57 -15.58 7.93
CA GLN A 124 5.37 -16.77 7.59
C GLN A 124 6.50 -16.42 6.61
N LYS A 125 7.68 -16.97 6.85
CA LYS A 125 8.88 -16.69 6.04
C LYS A 125 8.66 -16.93 4.54
N GLU A 126 8.08 -18.07 4.18
CA GLU A 126 7.78 -18.45 2.79
C GLU A 126 6.85 -17.44 2.09
N VAL A 127 5.93 -16.83 2.85
CA VAL A 127 5.01 -15.82 2.32
C VAL A 127 5.77 -14.52 2.06
N ALA A 128 6.64 -14.09 2.97
CA ALA A 128 7.51 -12.93 2.77
C ALA A 128 8.46 -13.13 1.57
N GLU A 129 9.07 -14.31 1.45
CA GLU A 129 9.94 -14.68 0.32
C GLU A 129 9.18 -14.65 -1.02
N ARG A 130 7.93 -15.13 -1.04
CA ARG A 130 7.06 -15.06 -2.21
C ARG A 130 6.68 -13.63 -2.60
N ILE A 131 6.46 -12.74 -1.63
CA ILE A 131 6.10 -11.33 -1.86
C ILE A 131 7.31 -10.56 -2.40
N VAL A 132 8.49 -10.71 -1.77
CA VAL A 132 9.70 -9.97 -2.16
C VAL A 132 10.37 -10.61 -3.39
N GLY A 133 10.22 -11.91 -3.56
CA GLY A 133 10.96 -12.75 -4.52
C GLY A 133 12.23 -13.31 -3.88
N ASN A 134 12.52 -14.60 -4.13
CA ASN A 134 13.60 -15.38 -3.50
C ASN A 134 15.02 -14.76 -3.56
N ARG A 135 15.29 -13.83 -4.48
CA ARG A 135 16.57 -13.08 -4.53
C ARG A 135 16.56 -11.85 -3.62
N GLY A 136 15.45 -11.12 -3.56
CA GLY A 136 15.32 -9.95 -2.68
C GLY A 136 15.39 -10.33 -1.20
N ALA A 137 14.85 -11.50 -0.82
CA ALA A 137 15.00 -12.01 0.55
C ALA A 137 16.45 -12.38 0.90
N ARG A 138 17.20 -13.02 -0.01
CA ARG A 138 18.60 -13.40 0.23
C ARG A 138 19.56 -12.21 0.27
N ASN A 139 19.36 -11.23 -0.62
CA ASN A 139 20.21 -10.04 -0.71
C ASN A 139 19.98 -9.02 0.43
N GLN A 140 18.89 -9.15 1.19
CA GLN A 140 18.63 -8.28 2.33
C GLN A 140 19.06 -8.91 3.66
N VAL A 141 19.07 -10.25 3.76
CA VAL A 141 19.56 -10.98 4.95
C VAL A 141 21.09 -11.02 5.00
N ARG A 142 21.76 -11.08 3.84
CA ARG A 142 23.20 -10.82 3.75
C ARG A 142 23.34 -9.32 3.50
N GLY A 143 23.99 -8.57 4.38
CA GLY A 143 24.19 -7.12 4.22
C GLY A 143 24.75 -6.73 2.84
N PRO A 144 24.81 -5.44 2.50
CA PRO A 144 25.23 -4.99 1.16
C PRO A 144 26.58 -5.62 0.80
N VAL A 145 26.55 -6.61 -0.10
CA VAL A 145 27.77 -7.19 -0.66
C VAL A 145 28.30 -6.13 -1.60
N ALA A 146 29.40 -5.50 -1.24
CA ALA A 146 30.15 -4.64 -2.14
C ALA A 146 30.38 -5.42 -3.43
N PHE A 147 29.93 -4.86 -4.57
CA PHE A 147 30.23 -5.41 -5.88
C PHE A 147 31.75 -5.41 -6.07
N SER A 148 32.41 -6.53 -5.78
CA SER A 148 33.74 -6.82 -6.28
C SER A 148 33.62 -7.35 -7.69
N HIS A 149 34.47 -6.82 -8.56
CA HIS A 149 34.51 -7.04 -9.99
C HIS A 149 34.78 -8.52 -10.30
N SER A 150 33.90 -9.17 -11.04
CA SER A 150 34.28 -10.19 -12.04
C SER A 150 33.05 -10.60 -12.86
N GLY A 151 33.26 -10.65 -14.18
CA GLY A 151 32.24 -10.80 -15.19
C GLY A 151 31.66 -12.20 -15.31
N ALA A 152 30.87 -12.61 -14.31
CA ALA A 152 29.98 -13.75 -14.45
C ALA A 152 28.64 -13.24 -15.00
N ARG A 153 28.33 -13.59 -16.26
CA ARG A 153 26.98 -13.54 -16.83
C ARG A 153 26.07 -14.42 -15.97
N THR A 154 25.57 -13.90 -14.85
CA THR A 154 24.57 -14.62 -14.06
C THR A 154 23.30 -14.63 -14.90
N SER A 155 22.85 -15.80 -15.34
CA SER A 155 21.49 -15.99 -15.84
C SER A 155 20.55 -15.24 -14.89
N LYS A 156 19.93 -14.17 -15.41
CA LYS A 156 18.94 -13.36 -14.69
C LYS A 156 17.76 -14.28 -14.45
N SER A 157 17.82 -15.05 -13.36
CA SER A 157 16.72 -15.90 -12.91
C SER A 157 15.49 -15.00 -12.82
N ILE A 158 14.55 -15.25 -13.73
CA ILE A 158 13.32 -14.50 -13.84
C ILE A 158 12.58 -14.70 -12.52
N ILE A 159 12.39 -13.62 -11.76
CA ILE A 159 11.59 -13.67 -10.54
C ILE A 159 10.17 -14.00 -11.00
N LYS A 160 9.66 -15.14 -10.53
CA LYS A 160 8.28 -15.53 -10.78
C LYS A 160 7.37 -14.82 -9.79
N GLU A 161 6.45 -14.03 -10.32
CA GLU A 161 5.49 -13.29 -9.52
C GLU A 161 4.26 -14.14 -9.18
N SER A 162 3.62 -13.80 -8.06
CA SER A 162 2.33 -14.39 -7.67
C SER A 162 1.28 -13.29 -7.60
N ILE A 163 0.00 -13.66 -7.64
CA ILE A 163 -1.10 -12.70 -7.47
C ILE A 163 -0.91 -11.87 -6.21
N LEU A 164 -0.56 -12.48 -5.07
CA LEU A 164 -0.32 -11.79 -3.80
C LEU A 164 0.83 -10.77 -3.91
N SER A 165 1.91 -11.16 -4.57
CA SER A 165 3.07 -10.30 -4.76
C SER A 165 2.72 -9.05 -5.58
N ILE A 166 2.03 -9.22 -6.71
CA ILE A 166 1.60 -8.09 -7.55
C ILE A 166 0.57 -7.22 -6.81
N SER A 167 -0.39 -7.83 -6.10
CA SER A 167 -1.39 -7.11 -5.31
C SER A 167 -0.80 -6.22 -4.22
N ILE A 168 0.42 -6.51 -3.75
CA ILE A 168 1.14 -5.68 -2.78
C ILE A 168 2.05 -4.67 -3.49
N LYS A 169 2.86 -5.15 -4.45
CA LYS A 169 3.87 -4.33 -5.14
C LYS A 169 3.28 -3.22 -5.99
N VAL A 170 2.02 -3.35 -6.40
CA VAL A 170 1.34 -2.26 -7.12
C VAL A 170 1.15 -1.03 -6.24
N TYR A 171 0.91 -1.22 -4.93
CA TYR A 171 0.73 -0.14 -3.95
C TYR A 171 2.02 0.33 -3.29
N GLY A 172 2.98 -0.56 -3.03
CA GLY A 172 4.16 -0.21 -2.24
C GLY A 172 5.37 -1.11 -2.51
N THR A 173 6.47 -0.85 -1.80
CA THR A 173 7.74 -1.56 -1.98
C THR A 173 7.97 -2.52 -0.81
N PRO A 174 7.80 -3.83 -1.00
CA PRO A 174 8.06 -4.80 0.07
C PRO A 174 9.57 -5.05 0.27
N LYS A 175 9.98 -5.18 1.51
CA LYS A 175 11.34 -5.46 1.98
C LYS A 175 11.33 -6.57 3.02
N TYR A 176 12.23 -7.54 2.86
CA TYR A 176 12.44 -8.62 3.82
C TYR A 176 13.46 -8.14 4.85
N ILE A 177 13.01 -7.82 6.06
CA ILE A 177 13.88 -7.19 7.06
C ILE A 177 14.69 -8.24 7.82
N ASN A 178 14.03 -9.23 8.39
CA ASN A 178 14.72 -10.29 9.14
C ASN A 178 13.88 -11.56 9.25
N THR A 179 14.53 -12.68 9.53
CA THR A 179 13.88 -13.95 9.91
C THR A 179 13.73 -14.00 11.42
N VAL A 180 12.55 -14.39 11.91
CA VAL A 180 12.31 -14.68 13.33
C VAL A 180 12.10 -16.18 13.47
N LYS A 181 12.93 -16.82 14.28
CA LYS A 181 12.90 -18.27 14.46
C LYS A 181 11.65 -18.69 15.24
N ARG A 182 11.06 -19.82 14.87
CA ARG A 182 9.88 -20.36 15.57
C ARG A 182 10.07 -20.54 17.09
N GLY A 183 11.30 -20.74 17.55
CA GLY A 183 11.63 -20.83 18.98
C GLY A 183 11.42 -19.52 19.76
N SER A 184 11.20 -18.39 19.08
CA SER A 184 10.89 -17.10 19.71
C SER A 184 9.41 -16.95 20.11
N PHE A 185 8.59 -17.97 19.90
CA PHE A 185 7.15 -17.94 20.16
C PHE A 185 6.74 -19.02 21.15
N ALA A 186 5.65 -18.75 21.88
CA ALA A 186 5.01 -19.69 22.79
C ALA A 186 3.48 -19.66 22.54
N PRO A 187 2.87 -20.74 22.02
CA PRO A 187 3.52 -21.94 21.49
C PRO A 187 4.33 -21.65 20.21
N ALA A 188 5.34 -22.48 19.94
CA ALA A 188 6.15 -22.36 18.73
C ALA A 188 5.35 -22.77 17.48
N PRO A 189 5.32 -21.96 16.41
CA PRO A 189 4.71 -22.36 15.15
C PRO A 189 5.54 -23.42 14.40
N ASN A 190 4.93 -24.08 13.42
CA ASN A 190 5.59 -25.11 12.62
C ASN A 190 6.69 -24.56 11.69
N VAL A 191 6.62 -23.27 11.35
CA VAL A 191 7.50 -22.59 10.39
C VAL A 191 8.14 -21.35 10.99
N ASP A 192 9.28 -20.95 10.44
CA ASP A 192 9.91 -19.66 10.76
C ASP A 192 9.03 -18.50 10.25
N SER A 193 9.11 -17.36 10.94
CA SER A 193 8.48 -16.10 10.53
C SER A 193 9.51 -15.17 9.88
N ALA A 194 9.01 -14.11 9.25
CA ALA A 194 9.80 -13.02 8.74
C ALA A 194 9.13 -11.69 9.04
N ILE A 195 9.95 -10.67 9.30
CA ILE A 195 9.51 -9.28 9.37
C ILE A 195 9.47 -8.75 7.94
N LEU A 196 8.26 -8.50 7.44
CA LEU A 196 8.01 -7.85 6.16
C LEU A 196 7.72 -6.37 6.40
N LEU A 197 8.49 -5.50 5.78
CA LEU A 197 8.23 -4.07 5.68
C LEU A 197 7.64 -3.75 4.31
N ILE A 198 6.60 -2.92 4.25
CA ILE A 198 6.12 -2.32 3.00
C ILE A 198 6.23 -0.80 3.14
N GLU A 199 7.03 -0.19 2.27
CA GLU A 199 7.25 1.27 2.22
C GLU A 199 6.60 1.90 1.01
N ASN A 200 6.48 3.24 1.03
CA ASN A 200 5.97 4.05 -0.08
C ASN A 200 4.59 3.57 -0.54
N ILE A 201 3.72 3.23 0.42
CA ILE A 201 2.36 2.79 0.13
C ILE A 201 1.58 3.98 -0.44
N SER A 202 1.06 3.81 -1.65
CA SER A 202 0.29 4.84 -2.33
C SER A 202 -0.71 4.23 -3.33
N ARG A 203 -1.90 4.81 -3.36
CA ARG A 203 -2.96 4.57 -4.36
C ARG A 203 -2.86 5.52 -5.55
N GLU A 204 -1.84 6.38 -5.62
CA GLU A 204 -1.76 7.45 -6.64
C GLU A 204 -1.82 6.92 -8.07
N LYS A 205 -1.25 5.73 -8.34
CA LYS A 205 -1.34 5.05 -9.65
C LYS A 205 -2.78 4.75 -10.11
N PHE A 206 -3.75 4.81 -9.19
CA PHE A 206 -5.17 4.54 -9.42
C PHE A 206 -6.06 5.76 -9.19
N LYS A 207 -5.53 6.92 -8.76
CA LYS A 207 -6.36 8.10 -8.50
C LYS A 207 -6.88 8.65 -9.83
N VAL A 208 -8.17 8.41 -10.09
CA VAL A 208 -8.91 9.11 -11.14
C VAL A 208 -8.88 10.60 -10.85
N GLY A 209 -8.53 11.39 -11.87
CA GLY A 209 -8.71 12.83 -11.83
C GLY A 209 -10.17 13.13 -11.53
N ARG A 210 -10.50 13.42 -10.26
CA ARG A 210 -11.67 14.22 -9.96
C ARG A 210 -11.49 15.47 -10.82
N GLY A 211 -12.42 15.69 -11.74
CA GLY A 211 -12.31 16.70 -12.78
C GLY A 211 -11.74 17.98 -12.19
N ARG A 212 -10.72 18.54 -12.86
CA ARG A 212 -10.42 19.96 -12.69
C ARG A 212 -11.72 20.68 -13.01
N ASN A 213 -12.49 21.04 -11.98
CA ASN A 213 -13.42 22.14 -12.10
C ASN A 213 -12.58 23.28 -12.66
N SER A 214 -13.01 23.82 -13.78
CA SER A 214 -12.56 25.05 -14.40
C SER A 214 -12.81 26.22 -13.44
N GLY A 215 -12.14 26.21 -12.30
CA GLY A 215 -11.97 27.34 -11.43
C GLY A 215 -11.05 28.32 -12.13
N ARG A 216 -11.66 29.26 -12.84
CA ARG A 216 -11.05 30.51 -13.31
C ARG A 216 -9.98 30.96 -12.30
N PRO A 217 -8.72 31.20 -12.70
CA PRO A 217 -7.80 31.88 -11.81
C PRO A 217 -8.35 33.29 -11.50
N PRO A 218 -8.21 33.79 -10.26
CA PRO A 218 -8.59 35.16 -9.93
C PRO A 218 -7.87 36.11 -10.90
N GLY A 219 -8.64 37.00 -11.53
CA GLY A 219 -8.15 37.91 -12.55
C GLY A 219 -6.95 38.72 -12.06
N LEU A 220 -5.77 38.44 -12.61
CA LEU A 220 -4.71 39.42 -12.68
C LEU A 220 -5.23 40.59 -13.53
N LYS A 221 -5.41 41.75 -12.90
CA LYS A 221 -5.55 43.02 -13.61
C LYS A 221 -4.25 43.25 -14.39
N MET A 222 -4.31 43.17 -15.71
CA MET A 222 -3.27 43.74 -16.57
C MET A 222 -3.79 45.04 -17.16
N SER A 223 -3.18 46.13 -16.69
CA SER A 223 -3.10 47.39 -17.40
C SER A 223 -2.41 47.18 -18.75
N ASN A 224 -3.06 47.58 -19.84
CA ASN A 224 -2.42 47.73 -21.14
C ASN A 224 -1.50 48.97 -21.10
N PRO A 225 -0.36 48.97 -21.81
CA PRO A 225 -0.42 49.58 -23.14
C PRO A 225 0.44 48.90 -24.21
N GLY A 226 -0.13 48.85 -25.42
CA GLY A 226 0.50 49.14 -26.72
C GLY A 226 1.90 48.60 -27.04
N GLY A 227 1.95 47.68 -28.01
CA GLY A 227 3.19 47.39 -28.75
C GLY A 227 3.01 46.23 -29.72
N GLN A 228 2.89 46.54 -31.01
CA GLN A 228 2.91 45.55 -32.09
C GLN A 228 4.28 44.88 -32.17
N GLY A 229 4.32 43.55 -32.26
CA GLY A 229 5.53 42.78 -32.47
C GLY A 229 5.24 41.29 -32.57
N GLU A 230 5.28 40.76 -33.79
CA GLU A 230 5.25 39.32 -34.06
C GLU A 230 6.44 38.63 -33.37
N PHE A 231 6.16 37.73 -32.43
CA PHE A 231 7.13 36.77 -31.93
C PHE A 231 6.56 35.36 -32.10
N ARG A 232 7.14 34.59 -33.03
CA ARG A 232 6.99 33.13 -33.08
C ARG A 232 7.94 32.51 -32.05
N PRO A 233 7.48 31.71 -31.08
CA PRO A 233 8.37 30.81 -30.37
C PRO A 233 8.38 29.44 -31.07
N GLN A 234 9.57 29.04 -31.52
CA GLN A 234 9.87 27.67 -31.92
C GLN A 234 9.82 26.73 -30.70
N GLY A 235 9.25 25.55 -30.94
CA GLY A 235 9.18 24.34 -30.14
C GLY A 235 9.96 24.28 -28.83
N ALA A 236 9.23 24.40 -27.72
CA ALA A 236 9.57 23.69 -26.48
C ALA A 236 8.82 22.34 -26.50
N LEU A 237 9.58 21.25 -26.67
CA LEU A 237 9.13 19.89 -26.44
C LEU A 237 8.67 19.78 -24.97
N ASN A 238 7.37 19.89 -24.74
CA ASN A 238 6.78 19.52 -23.47
C ASN A 238 6.69 17.99 -23.43
N ASP A 239 7.65 17.35 -22.75
CA ASP A 239 7.50 16.01 -22.18
C ASP A 239 6.36 16.03 -21.15
N LYS A 240 5.12 16.02 -21.63
CA LYS A 240 3.96 15.65 -20.83
C LYS A 240 3.86 14.13 -20.90
N VAL A 241 4.57 13.44 -20.01
CA VAL A 241 4.16 12.09 -19.62
C VAL A 241 2.79 12.23 -19.00
N SER A 242 1.73 12.04 -19.79
CA SER A 242 0.41 11.83 -19.24
C SER A 242 0.49 10.56 -18.40
N GLU A 243 0.47 10.69 -17.08
CA GLU A 243 0.27 9.54 -16.21
C GLU A 243 -1.06 8.90 -16.59
N GLU A 244 -1.00 7.80 -17.35
CA GLU A 244 -2.18 7.06 -17.75
C GLU A 244 -2.83 6.49 -16.49
N ILE A 245 -4.00 7.02 -16.15
CA ILE A 245 -4.75 6.64 -14.95
C ILE A 245 -5.30 5.23 -15.16
N ILE A 246 -5.00 4.33 -14.23
CA ILE A 246 -5.47 2.95 -14.26
C ILE A 246 -6.73 2.82 -13.40
N ASN A 247 -7.79 2.22 -13.93
CA ASN A 247 -8.93 1.83 -13.11
C ASN A 247 -8.54 0.65 -12.20
N GLU A 248 -8.61 0.85 -10.89
CA GLU A 248 -8.16 -0.13 -9.88
C GLU A 248 -8.95 -1.45 -9.96
N GLU A 249 -10.27 -1.37 -10.08
CA GLU A 249 -11.13 -2.55 -10.17
C GLU A 249 -10.79 -3.39 -11.39
N LYS A 250 -10.64 -2.72 -12.56
CA LYS A 250 -10.23 -3.36 -13.81
C LYS A 250 -8.83 -3.98 -13.71
N PHE A 251 -7.88 -3.32 -13.04
CA PHE A 251 -6.55 -3.88 -12.78
C PHE A 251 -6.65 -5.22 -12.04
N PHE A 252 -7.40 -5.27 -10.95
CA PHE A 252 -7.54 -6.51 -10.18
C PHE A 252 -8.39 -7.57 -10.91
N GLN A 253 -9.35 -7.17 -11.73
CA GLN A 253 -10.09 -8.09 -12.59
C GLN A 253 -9.15 -8.80 -13.58
N ILE A 254 -8.31 -8.02 -14.29
CA ILE A 254 -7.33 -8.55 -15.26
C ILE A 254 -6.29 -9.41 -14.55
N LEU A 255 -5.77 -8.95 -13.41
CA LEU A 255 -4.79 -9.69 -12.62
C LEU A 255 -5.35 -11.05 -12.19
N LYS A 256 -6.56 -11.10 -11.63
CA LYS A 256 -7.23 -12.34 -11.22
C LYS A 256 -7.46 -13.28 -12.39
N ALA A 257 -7.97 -12.76 -13.52
CA ALA A 257 -8.18 -13.56 -14.73
C ALA A 257 -6.86 -14.15 -15.24
N GLY A 258 -5.81 -13.34 -15.32
CA GLY A 258 -4.50 -13.78 -15.78
C GLY A 258 -3.90 -14.91 -14.94
N PHE A 259 -4.13 -14.92 -13.62
CA PHE A 259 -3.69 -15.98 -12.70
C PHE A 259 -4.67 -17.17 -12.56
N ALA A 260 -5.83 -17.16 -13.23
CA ALA A 260 -6.89 -18.17 -13.05
C ALA A 260 -6.41 -19.61 -13.28
N HIS A 261 -5.57 -19.83 -14.31
CA HIS A 261 -4.91 -21.12 -14.53
C HIS A 261 -3.39 -20.96 -14.64
N LYS A 262 -2.68 -21.26 -13.55
CA LYS A 262 -1.23 -21.06 -13.40
C LYS A 262 -0.35 -21.65 -14.51
N ARG A 263 -0.80 -22.75 -15.15
CA ARG A 263 -0.02 -23.47 -16.17
C ARG A 263 -0.30 -22.99 -17.61
N LYS A 264 -1.42 -22.31 -17.84
CA LYS A 264 -1.79 -21.79 -19.17
C LYS A 264 -0.98 -20.54 -19.51
N ILE A 265 -0.80 -20.30 -20.80
CA ILE A 265 -0.27 -19.02 -21.30
C ILE A 265 -1.23 -17.89 -20.96
N LEU A 266 -0.69 -16.68 -20.83
CA LEU A 266 -1.43 -15.50 -20.40
C LEU A 266 -2.57 -15.17 -21.36
N SER A 267 -2.34 -15.22 -22.68
CA SER A 267 -3.37 -14.90 -23.67
C SER A 267 -4.59 -15.82 -23.55
N SER A 268 -4.38 -17.11 -23.29
CA SER A 268 -5.48 -18.05 -23.04
C SER A 268 -6.29 -17.69 -21.80
N ASN A 269 -5.66 -17.13 -20.75
CA ASN A 269 -6.36 -16.72 -19.53
C ASN A 269 -7.08 -15.37 -19.71
N LEU A 270 -6.56 -14.48 -20.55
CA LEU A 270 -7.12 -13.13 -20.78
C LEU A 270 -8.11 -13.06 -21.95
N LYS A 271 -8.23 -14.11 -22.76
CA LYS A 271 -9.20 -14.19 -23.86
C LYS A 271 -10.64 -13.86 -23.45
N PRO A 272 -11.17 -14.26 -22.27
CA PRO A 272 -12.51 -13.86 -21.84
C PRO A 272 -12.69 -12.36 -21.59
N ILE A 273 -11.61 -11.58 -21.42
CA ILE A 273 -11.67 -10.13 -21.16
C ILE A 273 -11.62 -9.34 -22.47
N TRP A 274 -10.75 -9.72 -23.41
CA TRP A 274 -10.48 -8.93 -24.62
C TRP A 274 -10.80 -9.62 -25.94
N SER A 275 -11.23 -10.88 -25.90
CA SER A 275 -11.57 -11.67 -27.09
C SER A 275 -10.44 -11.61 -28.13
N GLU A 276 -10.74 -11.26 -29.37
CA GLU A 276 -9.77 -11.16 -30.48
C GLU A 276 -8.73 -10.03 -30.30
N LYS A 277 -8.93 -9.09 -29.38
CA LYS A 277 -7.97 -8.01 -29.09
C LYS A 277 -6.83 -8.45 -28.15
N THR A 278 -6.88 -9.67 -27.62
CA THR A 278 -5.94 -10.13 -26.57
C THR A 278 -4.48 -10.07 -27.02
N GLU A 279 -4.15 -10.65 -28.18
CA GLU A 279 -2.77 -10.68 -28.67
C GLU A 279 -2.27 -9.26 -29.01
N LYS A 280 -3.14 -8.42 -29.60
CA LYS A 280 -2.84 -7.00 -29.85
C LYS A 280 -2.50 -6.24 -28.56
N GLN A 281 -3.21 -6.52 -27.46
CA GLN A 281 -2.91 -5.92 -26.16
C GLN A 281 -1.56 -6.37 -25.60
N LEU A 282 -1.18 -7.65 -25.79
CA LEU A 282 0.15 -8.13 -25.41
C LEU A 282 1.24 -7.45 -26.23
N ASP A 283 1.04 -7.30 -27.55
CA ASP A 283 1.98 -6.62 -28.45
C ASP A 283 2.20 -5.17 -28.03
N LEU A 284 1.14 -4.42 -27.74
CA LEU A 284 1.24 -3.05 -27.26
C LEU A 284 1.95 -2.90 -25.91
N CYS A 285 2.06 -3.99 -25.14
CA CYS A 285 2.80 -4.01 -23.88
C CYS A 285 4.16 -4.69 -24.00
N ASN A 286 4.59 -5.06 -25.21
CA ASN A 286 5.82 -5.81 -25.47
C ASN A 286 5.90 -7.11 -24.65
N ILE A 287 4.77 -7.79 -24.45
CA ILE A 287 4.68 -9.04 -23.70
C ILE A 287 4.75 -10.22 -24.68
N PRO A 288 5.74 -11.12 -24.57
CA PRO A 288 5.81 -12.30 -25.43
C PRO A 288 4.55 -13.16 -25.31
N HIS A 289 3.96 -13.60 -26.43
CA HIS A 289 2.70 -14.37 -26.44
C HIS A 289 2.76 -15.71 -25.68
N LYS A 290 3.97 -16.28 -25.55
CA LYS A 290 4.21 -17.51 -24.77
C LYS A 290 4.36 -17.27 -23.26
N SER A 291 4.24 -16.02 -22.78
CA SER A 291 4.36 -15.68 -21.37
C SER A 291 3.24 -16.29 -20.54
N ARG A 292 3.54 -16.70 -19.31
CA ARG A 292 2.54 -17.00 -18.27
C ARG A 292 2.42 -15.82 -17.32
N ALA A 293 1.31 -15.74 -16.59
CA ALA A 293 1.08 -14.68 -15.60
C ALA A 293 2.23 -14.49 -14.59
N GLU A 294 2.85 -15.59 -14.13
CA GLU A 294 3.97 -15.53 -13.19
C GLU A 294 5.26 -14.93 -13.80
N ASN A 295 5.34 -14.75 -15.12
CA ASN A 295 6.50 -14.14 -15.78
C ASN A 295 6.43 -12.62 -15.84
N LEU A 296 5.27 -12.03 -15.57
CA LEU A 296 5.02 -10.60 -15.73
C LEU A 296 5.39 -9.83 -14.46
N SER A 297 6.05 -8.70 -14.68
CA SER A 297 6.33 -7.69 -13.66
C SER A 297 5.11 -6.82 -13.36
N VAL A 298 5.17 -6.02 -12.30
CA VAL A 298 4.13 -5.02 -11.97
C VAL A 298 3.92 -4.05 -13.14
N LYS A 299 4.99 -3.65 -13.84
CA LYS A 299 4.89 -2.73 -14.99
C LYS A 299 4.09 -3.34 -16.13
N ASP A 300 4.27 -4.64 -16.38
CA ASP A 300 3.54 -5.36 -17.43
C ASP A 300 2.05 -5.43 -17.08
N TRP A 301 1.71 -5.75 -15.82
CA TRP A 301 0.32 -5.75 -15.36
C TRP A 301 -0.33 -4.36 -15.40
N VAL A 302 0.40 -3.32 -15.06
CA VAL A 302 -0.03 -1.93 -15.18
C VAL A 302 -0.33 -1.59 -16.65
N CYS A 303 0.59 -1.94 -17.56
CA CYS A 303 0.40 -1.73 -18.99
C CYS A 303 -0.86 -2.44 -19.51
N LEU A 304 -1.06 -3.70 -19.11
CA LEU A 304 -2.22 -4.50 -19.48
C LEU A 304 -3.55 -3.89 -19.01
N ALA A 305 -3.56 -3.29 -17.82
CA ALA A 305 -4.76 -2.68 -17.24
C ALA A 305 -5.07 -1.28 -17.80
N THR A 306 -4.14 -0.69 -18.54
CA THR A 306 -4.29 0.66 -19.08
C THR A 306 -5.13 0.62 -20.37
N PRO A 307 -6.14 1.50 -20.53
CA PRO A 307 -6.94 1.56 -21.76
C PRO A 307 -6.06 1.94 -22.96
N LYS A 308 -5.98 1.07 -23.96
CA LYS A 308 -5.25 1.33 -25.21
C LYS A 308 -6.16 1.38 -26.45
N PHE A 309 -7.45 1.06 -26.26
CA PHE A 309 -8.50 0.99 -27.28
C PHE A 309 -9.87 1.29 -26.66
#